data_AF-A0A2V7XJ45-F1
#
_entry.id   AF-A0A2V7XJ45-F1
#
_cell.length_a   1.000
_cell.length_b   1.000
_cell.length_c   1.000
_cell.angle_alpha   90.00
_cell.angle_beta   90.00
_cell.angle_gamma   90.00
#
_symmetry.space_group_name_H-M   'P 1'
#
loop_
_entity.id
_entity.type
_entity.pdbx_description
1 polymer ?
#
loop_
_entity_poly.entity_id
_entity_poly.type
_entity_poly.pdbx_seq_one_letter_code
_entity_poly.pdbx_strand_id
1 'polypeptide(L)'
;MPVPVASKDATPPTRVAVVAVHGVADQAPGESAAAIADLLLRRGAYSPSEVKRLALRVERVPVDPRTPPVRRDTPPPALTLAANQGGYGQAFMRRQLEHYEVDPRDAVYDTVRVTTSRAGEAGRPDIVVDVHEVYWADLSRLGKGALQIFGELYQIIFHLGRLGHHSADHACRANGATWGWRLYSRLVSTAVSVLTEPVPALNLLLFAIALTAVPGLVSDRWRAPVALLVLAGLALVLLGLGLFVAARRAHPWAWAVPPLLLIVACVAAVLSVSGLPLPHVAEWPLLSFESSLIGFGLVAAVFRTYDLRRPGALKTAAVLGLP
;
A
#
# COMPACT_ATOMS: atom_id res chain seq x y z
N MET A 1 54.17 37.22 -9.88
CA MET A 1 53.91 35.86 -10.38
C MET A 1 52.69 35.91 -11.27
N PRO A 2 52.77 35.49 -12.55
CA PRO A 2 51.60 35.51 -13.43
C PRO A 2 50.66 34.35 -13.08
N VAL A 3 49.37 34.65 -13.03
CA VAL A 3 48.27 33.68 -12.92
C VAL A 3 48.25 32.85 -14.22
N PRO A 4 48.16 31.51 -14.18
CA PRO A 4 48.10 30.73 -15.39
C PRO A 4 46.78 31.01 -16.12
N VAL A 5 46.90 31.50 -17.36
CA VAL A 5 45.79 31.66 -18.29
C VAL A 5 45.31 30.26 -18.66
N ALA A 6 44.05 29.95 -18.33
CA ALA A 6 43.40 28.71 -18.76
C ALA A 6 43.50 28.58 -20.29
N SER A 7 44.12 27.50 -20.77
CA SER A 7 44.24 27.23 -22.19
C SER A 7 42.85 27.06 -22.80
N LYS A 8 42.58 27.82 -23.84
CA LYS A 8 41.26 27.96 -24.49
C LYS A 8 40.91 26.76 -25.41
N ASP A 9 41.76 25.74 -25.44
CA ASP A 9 41.72 24.60 -26.38
C ASP A 9 41.50 23.24 -25.70
N ALA A 10 41.13 23.20 -24.41
CA ALA A 10 40.82 21.93 -23.75
C ALA A 10 39.46 21.40 -24.24
N THR A 11 39.47 20.28 -24.95
CA THR A 11 38.26 19.52 -25.31
C THR A 11 37.43 19.30 -24.04
N PRO A 12 36.12 19.63 -24.04
CA PRO A 12 35.30 19.50 -22.84
C PRO A 12 35.32 18.06 -22.34
N PRO A 13 35.37 17.84 -21.01
CA PRO A 13 35.41 16.51 -20.45
C PRO A 13 34.15 15.73 -20.84
N THR A 14 34.33 14.44 -21.16
CA THR A 14 33.22 13.53 -21.36
C THR A 14 32.57 13.24 -20.02
N ARG A 15 31.29 13.59 -19.86
CA ARG A 15 30.54 13.37 -18.63
C ARG A 15 29.67 12.12 -18.75
N VAL A 16 29.78 11.22 -17.78
CA VAL A 16 29.01 9.99 -17.67
C VAL A 16 28.22 10.03 -16.37
N ALA A 17 26.91 9.80 -16.42
CA ALA A 17 26.08 9.64 -15.24
C ALA A 17 25.78 8.15 -15.02
N VAL A 18 26.06 7.65 -13.83
CA VAL A 18 25.68 6.31 -13.38
C VAL A 18 24.59 6.46 -12.33
N VAL A 19 23.42 5.88 -12.58
CA VAL A 19 22.31 5.89 -11.61
C VAL A 19 22.22 4.50 -10.98
N ALA A 20 22.65 4.39 -9.73
CA ALA A 20 22.54 3.19 -8.92
C ALA A 20 21.12 3.09 -8.35
N VAL A 21 20.40 2.05 -8.73
CA VAL A 21 19.12 1.70 -8.11
C VAL A 21 19.37 0.47 -7.26
N HIS A 22 19.26 0.60 -5.94
CA HIS A 22 19.51 -0.53 -5.06
C HIS A 22 18.31 -1.49 -5.02
N GLY A 23 18.58 -2.76 -4.74
CA GLY A 23 17.54 -3.79 -4.59
C GLY A 23 16.82 -3.72 -3.24
N VAL A 24 15.92 -4.68 -3.01
CA VAL A 24 15.26 -4.83 -1.71
C VAL A 24 16.25 -5.45 -0.72
N ALA A 25 16.83 -4.64 0.17
CA ALA A 25 17.72 -5.06 1.25
C ALA A 25 18.00 -3.90 2.23
N ASP A 26 18.84 -4.13 3.23
CA ASP A 26 19.12 -3.21 4.35
C ASP A 26 20.24 -2.20 4.03
N GLN A 27 20.39 -1.76 2.78
CA GLN A 27 21.43 -0.79 2.45
C GLN A 27 21.21 0.55 3.16
N ALA A 28 22.31 1.12 3.66
CA ALA A 28 22.32 2.47 4.19
C ALA A 28 22.25 3.50 3.03
N PRO A 29 21.64 4.67 3.24
CA PRO A 29 21.69 5.75 2.25
C PRO A 29 23.14 6.13 1.90
N GLY A 30 23.46 6.19 0.62
CA GLY A 30 24.80 6.48 0.09
C GLY A 30 25.66 5.25 -0.19
N GLU A 31 25.27 4.06 0.29
CA GLU A 31 26.12 2.87 0.28
C GLU A 31 26.38 2.37 -1.15
N SER A 32 25.36 2.34 -2.01
CA SER A 32 25.52 1.84 -3.38
C SER A 32 26.41 2.76 -4.22
N ALA A 33 26.21 4.08 -4.08
CA ALA A 33 27.04 5.06 -4.78
C ALA A 33 28.50 5.02 -4.29
N ALA A 34 28.71 4.85 -2.98
CA ALA A 34 30.04 4.70 -2.40
C ALA A 34 30.74 3.43 -2.90
N ALA A 35 30.05 2.29 -2.94
CA ALA A 35 30.60 1.02 -3.42
C ALA A 35 31.02 1.09 -4.91
N ILE A 36 30.21 1.72 -5.76
CA ILE A 36 30.55 1.93 -7.17
C ILE A 36 31.75 2.87 -7.30
N ALA A 37 31.78 3.95 -6.52
CA ALA A 37 32.91 4.87 -6.53
C ALA A 37 34.21 4.18 -6.06
N ASP A 38 34.17 3.37 -5.00
CA ASP A 38 35.31 2.59 -4.52
C ASP A 38 35.80 1.59 -5.59
N LEU A 39 34.89 0.95 -6.33
CA LEU A 39 35.24 0.09 -7.46
C LEU A 39 35.98 0.86 -8.57
N LEU A 40 35.52 2.08 -8.90
CA LEU A 40 36.18 2.93 -9.89
C LEU A 40 37.58 3.35 -9.42
N LEU A 41 37.74 3.70 -8.14
CA LEU A 41 39.02 4.05 -7.53
C LEU A 41 39.99 2.87 -7.50
N ARG A 42 39.54 1.68 -7.09
CA ARG A 42 40.36 0.45 -7.04
C ARG A 42 40.92 0.03 -8.39
N ARG A 43 40.24 0.41 -9.49
CA ARG A 43 40.74 0.19 -10.85
C ARG A 43 41.97 1.05 -11.18
N GLY A 44 42.33 2.01 -10.31
CA GLY A 44 43.57 2.80 -10.39
C GLY A 44 43.56 3.90 -11.45
N ALA A 45 42.47 4.07 -12.18
CA ALA A 45 42.35 5.01 -13.29
C ALA A 45 41.54 6.26 -12.93
N TYR A 46 40.96 6.33 -11.74
CA TYR A 46 40.05 7.39 -11.32
C TYR A 46 40.57 8.11 -10.08
N SER A 47 40.40 9.43 -10.03
CA SER A 47 40.79 10.31 -8.94
C SER A 47 39.85 10.19 -7.74
N PRO A 48 40.29 10.53 -6.52
CA PRO A 48 39.44 10.59 -5.33
C PRO A 48 38.14 11.34 -5.59
N SER A 49 37.05 10.81 -5.04
CA SER A 49 35.70 11.26 -5.35
C SER A 49 35.22 12.40 -4.45
N GLU A 50 34.52 13.37 -5.02
CA GLU A 50 33.76 14.38 -4.27
C GLU A 50 32.35 13.84 -3.99
N VAL A 51 31.91 13.86 -2.73
CA VAL A 51 30.56 13.46 -2.34
C VAL A 51 29.73 14.71 -2.07
N LYS A 52 28.64 14.89 -2.83
CA LYS A 52 27.69 15.98 -2.65
C LYS A 52 26.31 15.44 -2.34
N ARG A 53 25.67 15.94 -1.28
CA ARG A 53 24.25 15.71 -1.02
C ARG A 53 23.41 16.64 -1.89
N LEU A 54 22.37 16.11 -2.50
CA LEU A 54 21.45 16.83 -3.35
C LEU A 54 20.04 16.66 -2.80
N ALA A 55 19.36 17.79 -2.61
CA ALA A 55 17.92 17.83 -2.36
C ALA A 55 17.24 18.18 -3.69
N LEU A 56 16.55 17.20 -4.28
CA LEU A 56 15.86 17.36 -5.56
C LEU A 56 14.38 17.65 -5.30
N ARG A 57 13.84 18.68 -5.93
CA ARG A 57 12.40 18.92 -5.88
C ARG A 57 11.68 17.86 -6.70
N VAL A 58 10.71 17.18 -6.10
CA VAL A 58 9.84 16.24 -6.80
C VAL A 58 8.71 17.02 -7.44
N GLU A 59 8.59 16.90 -8.77
CA GLU A 59 7.55 17.56 -9.55
C GLU A 59 6.72 16.52 -10.29
N ARG A 60 5.45 16.84 -10.52
CA ARG A 60 4.57 15.99 -11.30
C ARG A 60 5.10 15.90 -12.74
N VAL A 61 5.27 14.67 -13.22
CA VAL A 61 5.68 14.43 -14.60
C VAL A 61 4.53 14.82 -15.53
N PRO A 62 4.72 15.75 -16.48
CA PRO A 62 3.69 16.05 -17.46
C PRO A 62 3.50 14.84 -18.39
N VAL A 63 2.26 14.39 -18.50
CA VAL A 63 1.81 13.33 -19.41
C VAL A 63 0.93 13.98 -20.46
N ASP A 64 1.29 13.85 -21.74
CA ASP A 64 0.47 14.39 -22.83
C ASP A 64 -0.83 13.58 -22.94
N PRO A 65 -2.01 14.19 -22.72
CA PRO A 65 -3.31 13.50 -22.79
C PRO A 65 -3.61 12.95 -24.19
N ARG A 66 -2.92 13.42 -25.24
CA ARG A 66 -3.06 12.90 -26.62
C ARG A 66 -2.31 11.59 -26.84
N THR A 67 -1.43 11.19 -25.92
CA THR A 67 -0.79 9.87 -25.98
C THR A 67 -1.89 8.82 -25.85
N PRO A 68 -2.01 7.86 -26.79
CA PRO A 68 -3.03 6.84 -26.72
C PRO A 68 -2.98 6.12 -25.36
N PRO A 69 -4.13 5.84 -24.73
CA PRO A 69 -4.15 5.01 -23.54
C PRO A 69 -3.50 3.67 -23.88
N VAL A 70 -2.42 3.33 -23.17
CA VAL A 70 -1.99 1.94 -23.08
C VAL A 70 -3.14 1.23 -22.39
N ARG A 71 -4.00 0.57 -23.18
CA ARG A 71 -5.08 -0.24 -22.64
C ARG A 71 -4.43 -1.23 -21.67
N ARG A 72 -4.89 -1.27 -20.42
CA ARG A 72 -4.39 -2.20 -19.39
C ARG A 72 -4.44 -3.66 -19.87
N ASP A 73 -5.32 -3.94 -20.83
CA ASP A 73 -5.57 -5.26 -21.38
C ASP A 73 -4.71 -5.57 -22.62
N THR A 74 -4.02 -4.58 -23.17
CA THR A 74 -3.00 -4.81 -24.21
C THR A 74 -1.75 -5.30 -23.51
N PRO A 75 -1.17 -6.44 -23.95
CA PRO A 75 0.16 -6.81 -23.50
C PRO A 75 1.09 -5.62 -23.71
N PRO A 76 1.93 -5.25 -22.72
CA PRO A 76 3.09 -4.46 -23.08
C PRO A 76 3.77 -5.23 -24.22
N PRO A 77 4.16 -4.56 -25.33
CA PRO A 77 5.00 -5.21 -26.31
C PRO A 77 6.15 -5.83 -25.52
N ALA A 78 6.39 -7.12 -25.74
CA ALA A 78 7.33 -7.92 -24.94
C ALA A 78 8.52 -7.05 -24.58
N LEU A 79 8.90 -6.94 -23.30
CA LEU A 79 10.00 -6.12 -22.77
C LEU A 79 11.37 -6.63 -23.28
N THR A 80 11.47 -6.92 -24.56
CA THR A 80 12.70 -7.11 -25.29
C THR A 80 13.28 -5.73 -25.52
N LEU A 81 14.61 -5.63 -25.43
CA LEU A 81 15.34 -4.40 -25.74
C LEU A 81 14.93 -3.83 -27.11
N ALA A 82 14.62 -4.71 -28.07
CA ALA A 82 14.15 -4.38 -29.42
C ALA A 82 12.77 -3.69 -29.43
N ALA A 83 11.81 -4.15 -28.64
CA ALA A 83 10.49 -3.50 -28.53
C ALA A 83 10.55 -2.12 -27.84
N ASN A 84 11.59 -1.89 -27.03
CA ASN A 84 11.75 -0.65 -26.27
C ASN A 84 12.49 0.46 -27.04
N GLN A 85 13.01 0.17 -28.24
CA GLN A 85 13.71 1.15 -29.09
C GLN A 85 12.81 2.32 -29.53
N GLY A 86 11.49 2.16 -29.49
CA GLY A 86 10.51 3.21 -29.81
C GLY A 86 10.06 4.07 -28.62
N GLY A 87 10.72 3.99 -27.45
CA GLY A 87 10.35 4.78 -26.26
C GLY A 87 9.06 4.34 -25.58
N TYR A 88 8.48 3.19 -25.98
CA TYR A 88 7.24 2.65 -25.42
C TYR A 88 7.34 2.45 -23.90
N GLY A 89 8.43 1.87 -23.41
CA GLY A 89 8.62 1.65 -21.97
C GLY A 89 8.67 2.96 -21.19
N GLN A 90 9.28 4.01 -21.74
CA GLN A 90 9.28 5.33 -21.10
C GLN A 90 7.88 5.96 -21.11
N ALA A 91 7.14 5.85 -22.22
CA ALA A 91 5.76 6.33 -22.31
C ALA A 91 4.83 5.58 -21.33
N PHE A 92 4.99 4.26 -21.22
CA PHE A 92 4.29 3.43 -20.25
C PHE A 92 4.59 3.87 -18.82
N MET A 93 5.87 4.03 -18.45
CA MET A 93 6.28 4.46 -17.11
C MET A 93 5.78 5.88 -16.78
N ARG A 94 5.85 6.83 -17.72
CA ARG A 94 5.28 8.19 -17.52
C ARG A 94 3.79 8.13 -17.25
N ARG A 95 3.07 7.24 -17.94
CA ARG A 95 1.62 7.12 -17.76
C ARG A 95 1.23 6.50 -16.41
N GLN A 96 2.05 5.64 -15.82
CA GLN A 96 1.83 5.16 -14.44
C GLN A 96 1.82 6.31 -13.42
N LEU A 97 2.45 7.45 -13.76
CA LEU A 97 2.50 8.66 -12.93
C LEU A 97 1.41 9.69 -13.29
N GLU A 98 0.49 9.38 -14.22
CA GLU A 98 -0.53 10.33 -14.72
C GLU A 98 -1.38 10.93 -13.59
N HIS A 99 -1.73 10.12 -12.59
CA HIS A 99 -2.52 10.53 -11.42
C HIS A 99 -1.68 10.67 -10.15
N TYR A 100 -0.35 10.67 -10.26
CA TYR A 100 0.49 10.92 -9.11
C TYR A 100 0.38 12.38 -8.68
N GLU A 101 0.01 12.59 -7.42
CA GLU A 101 0.05 13.87 -6.74
C GLU A 101 1.22 13.85 -5.76
N VAL A 102 1.97 14.94 -5.73
CA VAL A 102 3.14 15.05 -4.84
C VAL A 102 2.62 15.22 -3.42
N ASP A 103 2.89 14.24 -2.55
CA ASP A 103 2.66 14.37 -1.11
C ASP A 103 3.64 15.45 -0.57
N PRO A 104 3.18 16.41 0.25
CA PRO A 104 4.08 17.38 0.89
C PRO A 104 5.27 16.75 1.62
N ARG A 105 5.13 15.51 2.12
CA ARG A 105 6.19 14.75 2.78
C ARG A 105 7.27 14.28 1.80
N ASP A 106 6.90 14.05 0.54
CA ASP A 106 7.77 13.51 -0.52
C ASP A 106 8.19 14.60 -1.53
N ALA A 107 7.89 15.87 -1.26
CA ALA A 107 8.15 16.99 -2.16
C ALA A 107 9.65 17.26 -2.40
N VAL A 108 10.51 16.74 -1.51
CA VAL A 108 11.97 16.82 -1.60
C VAL A 108 12.54 15.41 -1.53
N TYR A 109 13.30 15.04 -2.56
CA TYR A 109 14.02 13.79 -2.64
C TYR A 109 15.50 14.02 -2.34
N ASP A 110 15.97 13.46 -1.23
CA ASP A 110 17.37 13.52 -0.82
C ASP A 110 18.16 12.39 -1.47
N THR A 111 19.26 12.74 -2.14
CA THR A 111 20.18 11.79 -2.77
C THR A 111 21.63 12.24 -2.63
N VAL A 112 22.55 11.36 -3.00
CA VAL A 112 23.98 11.66 -3.10
C VAL A 112 24.43 11.63 -4.56
N ARG A 113 25.37 12.50 -4.88
CA ARG A 113 26.18 12.44 -6.08
C ARG A 113 27.64 12.27 -5.69
N VAL A 114 28.26 11.20 -6.16
CA VAL A 114 29.67 10.92 -6.00
C VAL A 114 30.35 11.17 -7.34
N THR A 115 31.13 12.24 -7.43
CA THR A 115 31.82 12.65 -8.67
C THR A 115 33.26 12.16 -8.63
N THR A 116 33.68 11.41 -9.65
CA THR A 116 35.08 11.00 -9.85
C THR A 116 35.55 11.34 -11.26
N SER A 117 36.86 11.45 -11.49
CA SER A 117 37.41 11.82 -12.79
C SER A 117 38.59 10.95 -13.19
N ARG A 118 38.78 10.73 -14.49
CA ARG A 118 39.92 10.04 -15.09
C ARG A 118 40.52 10.93 -16.16
N ALA A 119 41.83 11.11 -16.13
CA ALA A 119 42.55 11.80 -17.19
C ALA A 119 42.39 11.06 -18.53
N GLY A 120 42.16 11.81 -19.60
CA GLY A 120 42.13 11.25 -20.95
C GLY A 120 43.50 10.74 -21.39
N GLU A 121 43.54 9.65 -22.16
CA GLU A 121 44.76 9.26 -22.89
C GLU A 121 45.05 10.27 -24.00
N ALA A 122 46.34 10.49 -24.34
CA ALA A 122 46.81 11.52 -25.26
C ALA A 122 45.86 11.79 -26.46
N GLY A 123 45.25 12.98 -26.48
CA GLY A 123 44.30 13.42 -27.52
C GLY A 123 42.82 13.13 -27.23
N ARG A 124 42.48 12.46 -26.12
CA ARG A 124 41.11 12.24 -25.65
C ARG A 124 40.77 13.17 -24.48
N PRO A 125 39.52 13.65 -24.37
CA PRO A 125 39.09 14.46 -23.24
C PRO A 125 39.10 13.64 -21.93
N ASP A 126 39.24 14.35 -20.81
CA ASP A 126 39.04 13.78 -19.48
C ASP A 126 37.64 13.20 -19.33
N ILE A 127 37.49 12.17 -18.51
CA ILE A 127 36.20 11.53 -18.25
C ILE A 127 35.80 11.81 -16.82
N VAL A 128 34.64 12.43 -16.64
CA VAL A 128 34.03 12.67 -15.33
C VAL A 128 32.84 11.74 -15.19
N VAL A 129 32.81 10.97 -14.10
CA VAL A 129 31.73 10.05 -13.77
C VAL A 129 31.00 10.56 -12.53
N ASP A 130 29.72 10.88 -12.71
CA ASP A 130 28.81 11.24 -11.62
C ASP A 130 27.96 10.01 -11.25
N VAL A 131 28.19 9.45 -10.07
CA VAL A 131 27.42 8.34 -9.53
C VAL A 131 26.31 8.88 -8.64
N HIS A 132 25.07 8.62 -9.02
CA HIS A 132 23.86 8.97 -8.29
C HIS A 132 23.24 7.72 -7.67
N GLU A 133 22.56 7.87 -6.55
CA GLU A 133 21.79 6.79 -5.94
C GLU A 133 20.30 7.11 -5.91
N VAL A 134 19.49 6.13 -6.31
CA VAL A 134 18.06 6.10 -6.03
C VAL A 134 17.85 5.19 -4.82
N TYR A 135 17.67 5.81 -3.66
CA TYR A 135 17.28 5.14 -2.43
C TYR A 135 15.81 4.68 -2.53
N TRP A 136 15.61 3.38 -2.75
CA TRP A 136 14.35 2.66 -2.85
C TRP A 136 13.85 2.08 -1.52
N ALA A 137 14.71 2.00 -0.49
CA ALA A 137 14.38 1.31 0.76
C ALA A 137 13.28 2.02 1.55
N ASP A 138 13.11 3.33 1.34
CA ASP A 138 11.99 4.09 1.92
C ASP A 138 10.62 3.64 1.37
N LEU A 139 10.59 3.07 0.16
CA LEU A 139 9.37 2.54 -0.45
C LEU A 139 9.10 1.06 -0.13
N SER A 140 10.10 0.33 0.39
CA SER A 140 10.00 -1.12 0.64
C SER A 140 10.00 -1.51 2.12
N ARG A 141 10.23 -0.57 3.04
CA ARG A 141 10.18 -0.85 4.48
C ARG A 141 8.74 -1.12 4.91
N LEU A 142 8.51 -2.31 5.47
CA LEU A 142 7.23 -2.65 6.11
C LEU A 142 6.96 -1.63 7.23
N GLY A 143 5.75 -1.07 7.26
CA GLY A 143 5.43 -0.13 8.32
C GLY A 143 5.31 -0.81 9.69
N LYS A 144 5.38 0.00 10.74
CA LYS A 144 5.46 -0.49 12.12
C LYS A 144 4.09 -0.94 12.62
N GLY A 145 3.90 -2.24 12.85
CA GLY A 145 2.77 -2.77 13.61
C GLY A 145 2.31 -4.16 13.15
N ALA A 146 1.84 -4.98 14.09
CA ALA A 146 1.41 -6.36 13.81
C ALA A 146 0.29 -6.41 12.74
N LEU A 147 -0.72 -5.54 12.84
CA LEU A 147 -1.82 -5.46 11.86
C LEU A 147 -1.34 -5.02 10.47
N GLN A 148 -0.31 -4.18 10.41
CA GLN A 148 0.27 -3.73 9.14
C GLN A 148 1.04 -4.87 8.47
N ILE A 149 1.79 -5.68 9.22
CA ILE A 149 2.46 -6.88 8.69
C ILE A 149 1.44 -7.83 8.06
N PHE A 150 0.31 -8.11 8.73
CA PHE A 150 -0.74 -8.95 8.15
C PHE A 150 -1.35 -8.31 6.90
N GLY A 151 -1.61 -6.99 6.92
CA GLY A 151 -2.12 -6.26 5.77
C GLY A 151 -1.19 -6.34 4.55
N GLU A 152 0.10 -6.12 4.76
CA GLU A 152 1.12 -6.17 3.72
C GLU A 152 1.35 -7.61 3.21
N LEU A 153 1.29 -8.62 4.08
CA LEU A 153 1.32 -10.03 3.67
C LEU A 153 0.14 -10.37 2.75
N TYR A 154 -1.09 -9.99 3.12
CA TYR A 154 -2.26 -10.18 2.28
C TYR A 154 -2.12 -9.44 0.94
N GLN A 155 -1.61 -8.21 0.96
CA GLN A 155 -1.32 -7.46 -0.26
C GLN A 155 -0.33 -8.18 -1.16
N ILE A 156 0.76 -8.74 -0.62
CA ILE A 156 1.74 -9.51 -1.39
C ILE A 156 1.08 -10.74 -2.01
N ILE A 157 0.33 -11.52 -1.23
CA ILE A 157 -0.33 -12.73 -1.73
C ILE A 157 -1.30 -12.40 -2.86
N PHE A 158 -2.12 -11.35 -2.69
CA PHE A 158 -3.09 -10.94 -3.71
C PHE A 158 -2.42 -10.34 -4.94
N HIS A 159 -1.38 -9.53 -4.74
CA HIS A 159 -0.64 -8.90 -5.82
C HIS A 159 0.12 -9.95 -6.64
N LEU A 160 0.82 -10.87 -5.98
CA LEU A 160 1.56 -11.94 -6.62
C LEU A 160 0.63 -12.88 -7.40
N GLY A 161 -0.52 -13.23 -6.82
CA GLY A 161 -1.54 -14.00 -7.53
C GLY A 161 -2.02 -13.29 -8.80
N ARG A 162 -2.33 -12.00 -8.71
CA ARG A 162 -2.76 -11.21 -9.87
C ARG A 162 -1.65 -11.08 -10.93
N LEU A 163 -0.40 -10.89 -10.52
CA LEU A 163 0.75 -10.85 -11.43
C LEU A 163 0.97 -12.19 -12.14
N GLY A 164 0.79 -13.30 -11.42
CA GLY A 164 0.83 -14.65 -11.98
C GLY A 164 -0.26 -14.86 -13.03
N HIS A 165 -1.49 -14.41 -12.76
CA HIS A 165 -2.58 -14.43 -13.75
C HIS A 165 -2.25 -13.63 -15.01
N HIS A 166 -1.74 -12.39 -14.87
CA HIS A 166 -1.36 -11.58 -16.02
C HIS A 166 -0.24 -12.23 -16.84
N SER A 167 0.78 -12.79 -16.17
CA SER A 167 1.87 -13.51 -16.83
C SER A 167 1.36 -14.72 -17.61
N ALA A 168 0.46 -15.51 -17.01
CA ALA A 168 -0.16 -16.66 -17.65
C ALA A 168 -1.03 -16.27 -18.85
N ASP A 169 -1.77 -15.15 -18.75
CA ASP A 169 -2.60 -14.65 -19.84
C ASP A 169 -1.76 -14.09 -21.00
N HIS A 170 -0.66 -13.39 -20.69
CA HIS A 170 0.31 -12.94 -21.69
C HIS A 170 0.98 -14.12 -22.39
N ALA A 171 1.42 -15.15 -21.64
CA ALA A 171 1.97 -16.37 -22.21
C ALA A 171 0.95 -17.09 -23.11
N CYS A 172 -0.32 -17.13 -22.70
CA CYS A 172 -1.39 -17.72 -23.50
C CYS A 172 -1.52 -16.99 -24.85
N ARG A 173 -1.58 -15.66 -24.86
CA ARG A 173 -1.71 -14.87 -26.09
C ARG A 173 -0.46 -14.95 -26.97
N ALA A 174 0.73 -14.92 -26.38
CA ALA A 174 1.99 -15.04 -27.10
C ALA A 174 2.13 -16.39 -27.82
N ASN A 175 1.56 -17.46 -27.25
CA ASN A 175 1.57 -18.80 -27.83
C ASN A 175 0.31 -19.11 -28.67
N GLY A 176 -0.33 -18.09 -29.26
CA GLY A 176 -1.49 -18.26 -30.16
C GLY A 176 -2.78 -18.70 -29.48
N ALA A 177 -2.84 -18.65 -28.15
CA ALA A 177 -3.97 -19.05 -27.34
C ALA A 177 -4.49 -20.46 -27.69
N THR A 178 -3.61 -21.45 -27.75
CA THR A 178 -4.01 -22.86 -27.92
C THR A 178 -4.86 -23.33 -26.73
N TRP A 179 -5.57 -24.44 -26.90
CA TRP A 179 -6.46 -24.97 -25.85
C TRP A 179 -5.72 -25.22 -24.52
N GLY A 180 -4.51 -25.81 -24.56
CA GLY A 180 -3.71 -26.06 -23.36
C GLY A 180 -3.35 -24.78 -22.61
N TRP A 181 -2.93 -23.74 -23.34
CA TRP A 181 -2.64 -22.43 -22.77
C TRP A 181 -3.89 -21.72 -22.23
N ARG A 182 -5.04 -21.85 -22.90
CA ARG A 182 -6.32 -21.34 -22.39
C ARG A 182 -6.74 -22.04 -21.12
N LEU A 183 -6.58 -23.37 -21.05
CA LEU A 183 -6.88 -24.14 -19.85
C LEU A 183 -5.97 -23.72 -18.70
N TYR A 184 -4.67 -23.59 -18.94
CA TYR A 184 -3.71 -23.11 -17.95
C TYR A 184 -4.06 -21.70 -17.43
N SER A 185 -4.28 -20.73 -18.33
CA SER A 185 -4.67 -19.36 -17.94
C SER A 185 -5.98 -19.35 -17.14
N ARG A 186 -6.96 -20.19 -17.50
CA ARG A 186 -8.21 -20.35 -16.75
C ARG A 186 -7.98 -20.94 -15.35
N LEU A 187 -7.18 -21.99 -15.22
CA LEU A 187 -6.89 -22.61 -13.92
C LEU A 187 -6.17 -21.62 -12.99
N VAL A 188 -5.18 -20.89 -13.50
CA VAL A 188 -4.49 -19.83 -12.75
C VAL A 188 -5.47 -18.73 -12.36
N SER A 189 -6.30 -18.26 -13.28
CA SER A 189 -7.32 -17.24 -13.01
C SER A 189 -8.31 -17.67 -11.92
N THR A 190 -8.80 -18.92 -11.99
CA THR A 190 -9.70 -19.48 -10.97
C THR A 190 -9.00 -19.60 -9.63
N ALA A 191 -7.78 -20.12 -9.58
CA ALA A 191 -7.01 -20.23 -8.33
C ALA A 191 -6.78 -18.87 -7.67
N VAL A 192 -6.41 -17.85 -8.46
CA VAL A 192 -6.23 -16.47 -7.97
C VAL A 192 -7.55 -15.86 -7.53
N SER A 193 -8.65 -16.14 -8.23
CA SER A 193 -9.98 -15.67 -7.83
C SER A 193 -10.41 -16.28 -6.50
N VAL A 194 -10.23 -17.59 -6.33
CA VAL A 194 -10.51 -18.30 -5.06
C VAL A 194 -9.62 -17.78 -3.92
N LEU A 195 -8.34 -17.54 -4.18
CA LEU A 195 -7.43 -17.03 -3.16
C LEU A 195 -7.75 -15.60 -2.72
N THR A 196 -8.27 -14.76 -3.63
CA THR A 196 -8.43 -13.31 -3.39
C THR A 196 -9.85 -12.87 -3.04
N GLU A 197 -10.87 -13.72 -3.26
CA GLU A 197 -12.27 -13.40 -2.97
C GLU A 197 -12.84 -14.25 -1.82
N PRO A 198 -13.07 -15.58 -1.97
CA PRO A 198 -13.72 -16.37 -0.93
C PRO A 198 -12.81 -16.64 0.27
N VAL A 199 -11.50 -16.80 0.11
CA VAL A 199 -10.62 -17.07 1.27
C VAL A 199 -10.64 -15.91 2.28
N PRO A 200 -10.45 -14.64 1.88
CA PRO A 200 -10.58 -13.51 2.80
C PRO A 200 -12.01 -13.37 3.37
N ALA A 201 -13.03 -13.64 2.54
CA ALA A 201 -14.43 -13.65 2.97
C ALA A 201 -14.69 -14.65 4.09
N LEU A 202 -14.20 -15.87 3.94
CA LEU A 202 -14.32 -16.95 4.91
C LEU A 202 -13.52 -16.64 6.18
N ASN A 203 -12.34 -16.03 6.08
CA ASN A 203 -11.58 -15.60 7.26
C ASN A 203 -12.31 -14.50 8.04
N LEU A 204 -12.94 -13.55 7.35
CA LEU A 204 -13.77 -12.52 7.97
C LEU A 204 -15.02 -13.12 8.63
N LEU A 205 -15.66 -14.10 7.99
CA LEU A 205 -16.77 -14.84 8.59
C LEU A 205 -16.32 -15.62 9.83
N LEU A 206 -15.19 -16.31 9.75
CA LEU A 206 -14.61 -17.03 10.88
C LEU A 206 -14.31 -16.08 12.04
N PHE A 207 -13.81 -14.88 11.74
CA PHE A 207 -13.59 -13.83 12.73
C PHE A 207 -14.91 -13.37 13.38
N ALA A 208 -15.96 -13.13 12.58
CA ALA A 208 -17.27 -12.76 13.12
C ALA A 208 -17.87 -13.87 14.00
N ILE A 209 -17.75 -15.14 13.58
CA ILE A 209 -18.16 -16.30 14.38
C ILE A 209 -17.33 -16.40 15.66
N ALA A 210 -16.01 -16.22 15.58
CA ALA A 210 -15.13 -16.24 16.76
C ALA A 210 -15.50 -15.14 17.76
N LEU A 211 -15.96 -13.98 17.29
CA LEU A 211 -16.45 -12.91 18.16
C LEU A 211 -17.65 -13.35 19.01
N THR A 212 -18.48 -14.27 18.52
CA THR A 212 -19.62 -14.81 19.29
C THR A 212 -19.19 -15.66 20.49
N ALA A 213 -17.94 -16.16 20.49
CA ALA A 213 -17.37 -16.93 21.60
C ALA A 213 -16.66 -16.06 22.65
N VAL A 214 -16.33 -14.80 22.34
CA VAL A 214 -15.70 -13.83 23.27
C VAL A 214 -16.50 -13.63 24.57
N PRO A 215 -17.84 -13.56 24.56
CA PRO A 215 -18.66 -13.54 25.77
C PRO A 215 -18.34 -14.65 26.78
N GLY A 216 -17.93 -15.83 26.30
CA GLY A 216 -17.53 -16.96 27.14
C GLY A 216 -16.25 -16.72 27.95
N LEU A 217 -15.41 -15.76 27.53
CA LEU A 217 -14.19 -15.37 28.25
C LEU A 217 -14.47 -14.38 29.40
N VAL A 218 -15.67 -13.80 29.44
CA VAL A 218 -16.08 -12.86 30.50
C VAL A 218 -16.61 -13.66 31.69
N SER A 219 -16.01 -13.45 32.86
CA SER A 219 -16.47 -14.06 34.12
C SER A 219 -17.91 -13.66 34.43
N ASP A 220 -18.70 -14.55 35.03
CA ASP A 220 -20.13 -14.34 35.30
C ASP A 220 -20.44 -12.98 35.95
N ARG A 221 -19.65 -12.55 36.94
CA ARG A 221 -19.81 -11.25 37.64
C ARG A 221 -19.76 -10.02 36.73
N TRP A 222 -19.11 -10.12 35.56
CA TRP A 222 -18.86 -9.00 34.65
C TRP A 222 -19.72 -9.07 33.39
N ARG A 223 -20.55 -10.11 33.19
CA ARG A 223 -21.32 -10.26 31.94
C ARG A 223 -22.40 -9.19 31.79
N ALA A 224 -23.26 -9.03 32.79
CA ALA A 224 -24.28 -7.99 32.81
C ALA A 224 -23.73 -6.55 32.60
N PRO A 225 -22.70 -6.08 33.34
CA PRO A 225 -22.17 -4.73 33.14
C PRO A 225 -21.49 -4.55 31.78
N VAL A 226 -20.79 -5.57 31.27
CA VAL A 226 -20.15 -5.51 29.95
C VAL A 226 -21.21 -5.44 28.85
N ALA A 227 -22.29 -6.24 28.92
CA ALA A 227 -23.37 -6.19 27.94
C ALA A 227 -24.05 -4.81 27.91
N LEU A 228 -24.39 -4.26 29.08
CA LEU A 228 -24.99 -2.92 29.17
C LEU A 228 -24.10 -1.82 28.59
N LEU A 229 -22.78 -1.89 28.82
CA LEU A 229 -21.83 -0.93 28.26
C LEU A 229 -21.68 -1.08 26.75
N VAL A 230 -21.64 -2.31 26.24
CA VAL A 230 -21.58 -2.59 24.79
C VAL A 230 -22.85 -2.09 24.10
N LEU A 231 -24.03 -2.41 24.63
CA LEU A 231 -25.32 -1.94 24.12
C LEU A 231 -25.40 -0.41 24.08
N ALA A 232 -24.97 0.25 25.16
CA ALA A 232 -24.97 1.70 25.24
C ALA A 232 -23.97 2.33 24.27
N GLY A 233 -22.80 1.73 24.10
CA GLY A 233 -21.82 2.13 23.09
C GLY A 233 -22.38 2.00 21.67
N LEU A 234 -23.06 0.89 21.35
CA LEU A 234 -23.73 0.69 20.07
C LEU A 234 -24.83 1.72 19.83
N ALA A 235 -25.67 1.98 20.83
CA ALA A 235 -26.71 3.00 20.77
C ALA A 235 -26.09 4.40 20.55
N LEU A 236 -24.99 4.73 21.24
CA LEU A 236 -24.26 5.98 21.07
C LEU A 236 -23.75 6.15 19.64
N VAL A 237 -23.15 5.10 19.06
CA VAL A 237 -22.63 5.12 17.70
C VAL A 237 -23.75 5.29 16.68
N LEU A 238 -24.85 4.53 16.81
CA LEU A 238 -25.99 4.63 15.89
C LEU A 238 -26.68 5.99 15.97
N LEU A 239 -26.87 6.52 17.18
CA LEU A 239 -27.51 7.81 17.41
C LEU A 239 -26.59 8.95 16.97
N GLY A 240 -25.29 8.85 17.22
CA GLY A 240 -24.29 9.78 16.70
C GLY A 240 -24.21 9.79 15.17
N LEU A 241 -24.24 8.62 14.52
CA LEU A 241 -24.27 8.51 13.06
C LEU A 241 -25.57 9.08 12.48
N GLY A 242 -26.71 8.74 13.08
CA GLY A 242 -28.02 9.26 12.68
C GLY A 242 -28.10 10.78 12.82
N LEU A 243 -27.60 11.33 13.93
CA LEU A 243 -27.49 12.77 14.14
C LEU A 243 -26.50 13.41 13.18
N PHE A 244 -25.36 12.78 12.86
CA PHE A 244 -24.39 13.30 11.90
C PHE A 244 -24.97 13.38 10.47
N VAL A 245 -25.71 12.35 10.04
CA VAL A 245 -26.44 12.36 8.76
C VAL A 245 -27.57 13.39 8.79
N ALA A 246 -28.27 13.53 9.92
CA ALA A 246 -29.33 14.52 10.12
C ALA A 246 -28.83 15.93 10.46
N ALA A 247 -27.53 16.13 10.71
CA ALA A 247 -26.94 17.36 11.26
C ALA A 247 -27.09 18.57 10.32
N ARG A 248 -27.47 18.34 9.05
CA ARG A 248 -27.89 19.44 8.17
C ARG A 248 -29.25 20.06 8.56
N ARG A 249 -29.99 19.45 9.49
CA ARG A 249 -31.34 19.88 9.94
C ARG A 249 -31.64 19.64 11.43
N ALA A 250 -30.70 19.13 12.22
CA ALA A 250 -30.96 18.70 13.60
C ALA A 250 -30.89 19.86 14.62
N HIS A 251 -31.82 19.85 15.58
CA HIS A 251 -31.91 20.80 16.69
C HIS A 251 -30.77 20.58 17.72
N PRO A 252 -30.19 21.62 18.32
CA PRO A 252 -29.01 21.51 19.21
C PRO A 252 -29.20 20.57 20.43
N TRP A 253 -30.41 20.43 20.97
CA TRP A 253 -30.68 19.47 22.06
C TRP A 253 -30.61 18.00 21.65
N ALA A 254 -30.68 17.67 20.37
CA ALA A 254 -30.53 16.30 19.92
C ALA A 254 -29.11 15.74 20.23
N TRP A 255 -28.11 16.61 20.34
CA TRP A 255 -26.74 16.26 20.72
C TRP A 255 -26.56 15.92 22.21
N ALA A 256 -27.54 16.19 23.07
CA ALA A 256 -27.49 15.85 24.49
C ALA A 256 -27.98 14.42 24.80
N VAL A 257 -28.71 13.79 23.88
CA VAL A 257 -29.25 12.43 24.03
C VAL A 257 -28.16 11.35 24.10
N PRO A 258 -27.12 11.36 23.24
CA PRO A 258 -26.04 10.36 23.30
C PRO A 258 -25.30 10.30 24.67
N PRO A 259 -24.77 11.41 25.23
CA PRO A 259 -24.08 11.35 26.51
C PRO A 259 -25.00 10.98 27.69
N LEU A 260 -26.29 11.33 27.63
CA LEU A 260 -27.26 10.94 28.66
C LEU A 260 -27.49 9.42 28.67
N LEU A 261 -27.64 8.79 27.49
CA LEU A 261 -27.78 7.33 27.39
C LEU A 261 -26.54 6.59 27.92
N LEU A 262 -25.35 7.12 27.67
CA LEU A 262 -24.10 6.57 28.19
C LEU A 262 -24.06 6.63 29.73
N ILE A 263 -24.43 7.77 30.32
CA ILE A 263 -24.49 7.95 31.77
C ILE A 263 -25.48 6.95 32.40
N VAL A 264 -26.67 6.81 31.83
CA VAL A 264 -27.69 5.85 32.31
C VAL A 264 -27.16 4.42 32.26
N ALA A 265 -26.45 4.04 31.19
CA ALA A 265 -25.86 2.72 31.07
C ALA A 265 -24.71 2.47 32.05
N CYS A 266 -23.84 3.46 32.30
CA CYS A 266 -22.81 3.37 33.32
C CYS A 266 -23.42 3.17 34.72
N VAL A 267 -24.50 3.91 35.04
CA VAL A 267 -25.21 3.74 36.31
C VAL A 267 -25.83 2.33 36.40
N ALA A 268 -26.49 1.85 35.35
CA ALA A 268 -27.05 0.50 35.31
C ALA A 268 -25.99 -0.59 35.47
N ALA A 269 -24.80 -0.42 34.85
CA ALA A 269 -23.68 -1.35 34.98
C ALA A 269 -23.12 -1.38 36.42
N VAL A 270 -22.96 -0.23 37.07
CA VAL A 270 -22.52 -0.16 38.48
C VAL A 270 -23.54 -0.83 39.40
N LEU A 271 -24.84 -0.56 39.17
CA LEU A 271 -25.92 -1.17 39.94
C LEU A 271 -25.98 -2.70 39.76
N SER A 272 -25.70 -3.21 38.55
CA SER A 272 -25.66 -4.65 38.28
C SER A 272 -24.56 -5.41 39.06
N VAL A 273 -23.43 -4.75 39.34
CA VAL A 273 -22.32 -5.35 40.10
C VAL A 273 -22.56 -5.26 41.61
N SER A 274 -23.37 -4.29 42.06
CA SER A 274 -23.64 -4.03 43.48
C SER A 274 -24.61 -5.01 44.16
N GLY A 275 -25.11 -6.01 43.44
CA GLY A 275 -26.00 -7.05 43.99
C GLY A 275 -27.48 -6.66 44.08
N LEU A 276 -27.88 -5.54 43.49
CA LEU A 276 -29.29 -5.15 43.36
C LEU A 276 -29.98 -6.03 42.29
N PRO A 277 -31.21 -6.52 42.53
CA PRO A 277 -31.91 -7.40 41.60
C PRO A 277 -32.36 -6.59 40.38
N LEU A 278 -31.53 -6.57 39.34
CA LEU A 278 -31.98 -6.25 38.00
C LEU A 278 -32.79 -7.44 37.46
N PRO A 279 -33.78 -7.20 36.57
CA PRO A 279 -34.49 -8.29 35.90
C PRO A 279 -33.47 -9.26 35.29
N HIS A 280 -33.65 -10.56 35.51
CA HIS A 280 -32.82 -11.62 34.90
C HIS A 280 -32.98 -11.60 33.38
N VAL A 281 -32.25 -10.70 32.72
CA VAL A 281 -32.02 -10.76 31.29
C VAL A 281 -31.06 -11.92 31.07
N ALA A 282 -31.32 -12.75 30.06
CA ALA A 282 -30.39 -13.83 29.71
C ALA A 282 -29.05 -13.21 29.25
N GLU A 283 -28.10 -13.10 30.18
CA GLU A 283 -26.85 -12.33 30.01
C GLU A 283 -25.95 -12.90 28.91
N TRP A 284 -26.00 -14.22 28.73
CA TRP A 284 -25.20 -14.93 27.74
C TRP A 284 -25.76 -14.80 26.32
N PRO A 285 -27.07 -15.00 26.06
CA PRO A 285 -27.67 -14.69 24.76
C PRO A 285 -27.52 -13.22 24.33
N LEU A 286 -27.64 -12.27 25.26
CA LEU A 286 -27.55 -10.84 24.94
C LEU A 286 -26.13 -10.45 24.49
N LEU A 287 -25.10 -10.83 25.26
CA LEU A 287 -23.71 -10.49 24.94
C LEU A 287 -23.24 -11.22 23.66
N SER A 288 -23.72 -12.45 23.42
CA SER A 288 -23.49 -13.19 22.17
C SER A 288 -24.19 -12.55 20.97
N PHE A 289 -25.41 -12.04 21.14
CA PHE A 289 -26.12 -11.30 20.12
C PHE A 289 -25.41 -9.98 19.77
N GLU A 290 -25.00 -9.20 20.77
CA GLU A 290 -24.25 -7.96 20.59
C GLU A 290 -22.90 -8.20 19.90
N SER A 291 -22.15 -9.22 20.33
CA SER A 291 -20.88 -9.59 19.71
C SER A 291 -21.07 -10.06 18.26
N SER A 292 -22.15 -10.79 17.97
CA SER A 292 -22.53 -11.17 16.60
C SER A 292 -22.84 -9.93 15.76
N LEU A 293 -23.65 -9.01 16.28
CA LEU A 293 -24.03 -7.78 15.59
C LEU A 293 -22.81 -6.92 15.24
N ILE A 294 -21.87 -6.80 16.18
CA ILE A 294 -20.59 -6.10 15.96
C ILE A 294 -19.76 -6.84 14.90
N GLY A 295 -19.59 -8.15 15.02
CA GLY A 295 -18.82 -8.97 14.09
C GLY A 295 -19.35 -8.87 12.66
N PHE A 296 -20.64 -9.14 12.46
CA PHE A 296 -21.28 -9.04 11.16
C PHE A 296 -21.32 -7.61 10.61
N GLY A 297 -21.51 -6.61 11.48
CA GLY A 297 -21.43 -5.20 11.09
C GLY A 297 -20.05 -4.78 10.58
N LEU A 298 -18.98 -5.23 11.24
CA LEU A 298 -17.60 -5.02 10.79
C LEU A 298 -17.34 -5.71 9.45
N VAL A 299 -17.78 -6.96 9.29
CA VAL A 299 -17.65 -7.69 8.01
C VAL A 299 -18.37 -6.94 6.89
N ALA A 300 -19.61 -6.54 7.09
CA ALA A 300 -20.38 -5.77 6.10
C ALA A 300 -19.71 -4.43 5.75
N ALA A 301 -19.15 -3.72 6.74
CA ALA A 301 -18.40 -2.48 6.51
C ALA A 301 -17.14 -2.70 5.67
N VAL A 302 -16.39 -3.78 5.95
CA VAL A 302 -15.21 -4.16 5.18
C VAL A 302 -15.60 -4.52 3.74
N PHE A 303 -16.64 -5.32 3.54
CA PHE A 303 -17.13 -5.68 2.21
C PHE A 303 -17.62 -4.48 1.41
N ARG A 304 -18.37 -3.57 2.04
CA ARG A 304 -18.82 -2.33 1.40
C ARG A 304 -17.64 -1.46 0.97
N THR A 305 -16.62 -1.35 1.81
CA THR A 305 -15.39 -0.61 1.48
C THR A 305 -14.59 -1.31 0.38
N TYR A 306 -14.58 -2.64 0.37
CA TYR A 306 -13.90 -3.44 -0.63
C TYR A 306 -14.60 -3.40 -1.99
N ASP A 307 -15.94 -3.39 -2.04
CA ASP A 307 -16.73 -3.31 -3.28
C ASP A 307 -16.51 -1.96 -4.00
N LEU A 308 -16.28 -0.87 -3.26
CA LEU A 308 -15.85 0.42 -3.83
C LEU A 308 -14.53 0.30 -4.61
N ARG A 309 -13.66 -0.64 -4.24
CA ARG A 309 -12.36 -0.89 -4.89
C ARG A 309 -12.42 -2.03 -5.91
N ARG A 310 -13.35 -2.98 -5.75
CA ARG A 310 -13.54 -4.15 -6.63
C ARG A 310 -15.05 -4.43 -6.79
N PRO A 311 -15.73 -3.80 -7.77
CA PRO A 311 -17.16 -3.97 -7.96
C PRO A 311 -17.50 -5.44 -8.26
N GLY A 312 -18.41 -6.01 -7.47
CA GLY A 312 -18.82 -7.41 -7.56
C GLY A 312 -18.49 -8.23 -6.32
N ALA A 313 -17.67 -7.70 -5.41
CA ALA A 313 -17.37 -8.38 -4.15
C ALA A 313 -18.63 -8.58 -3.28
N LEU A 314 -19.58 -7.65 -3.33
CA LEU A 314 -20.88 -7.81 -2.65
C LEU A 314 -21.72 -8.95 -3.25
N LYS A 315 -21.60 -9.23 -4.55
CA LYS A 315 -22.30 -10.38 -5.17
C LYS A 315 -21.70 -11.69 -4.68
N THR A 316 -20.37 -11.79 -4.61
CA THR A 316 -19.68 -12.96 -4.08
C THR A 316 -20.00 -13.16 -2.60
N ALA A 317 -20.06 -12.07 -1.82
CA ALA A 317 -20.48 -12.10 -0.41
C ALA A 317 -21.93 -12.61 -0.26
N ALA A 318 -22.86 -12.10 -1.07
CA ALA A 318 -24.25 -12.52 -1.05
C ALA A 318 -24.42 -14.01 -1.42
N VAL A 319 -23.65 -14.53 -2.38
CA VAL A 319 -23.64 -15.96 -2.74
C VAL A 319 -23.12 -16.83 -1.58
N LEU A 320 -22.19 -16.30 -0.77
CA LEU A 320 -21.66 -16.96 0.43
C LEU A 320 -22.56 -16.79 1.66
N GLY A 321 -23.71 -16.12 1.54
CA GLY A 321 -24.63 -15.87 2.65
C GLY A 321 -24.12 -14.82 3.65
N LEU A 322 -23.18 -13.97 3.24
CA LEU A 322 -22.67 -12.88 4.05
C LEU A 322 -23.59 -11.65 3.94
N PRO A 323 -23.80 -10.91 5.05
CA PRO A 323 -24.63 -9.70 5.08
C PRO A 323 -24.04 -8.53 4.27
#